data_AF-A0A3S5A666-F1
#
_entry.id   AF-A0A3S5A666-F1
#
_cell.length_a   1.000
_cell.length_b   1.000
_cell.length_c   1.000
_cell.angle_alpha   90.00
_cell.angle_beta   90.00
_cell.angle_gamma   90.00
#
_symmetry.space_group_name_H-M   'P 1'
#
loop_
_entity.id
_entity.type
_entity.pdbx_description
1 polymer ?
#
loop_
_entity_poly.entity_id
_entity_poly.type
_entity_poly.pdbx_seq_one_letter_code
_entity_poly.pdbx_strand_id
1 'polypeptide(L)'
;MHSTIAELMIFANHWVARRCLQAFPDRACLRRHPPPRPEFFDELRRCAAARGFDIRTDTNLELSRSLAACEDPKNPEVLKIVYVSTFISSGSFVFTRQMPTNI
;
A
#
# COMPACT_ATOMS: atom_id res chain seq x y z
N MET A 1 -11.45 18.58 -5.21
CA MET A 1 -11.99 17.95 -6.44
C MET A 1 -11.25 16.66 -6.81
N HIS A 2 -9.91 16.62 -6.76
CA HIS A 2 -9.15 15.41 -7.14
C HIS A 2 -9.42 14.18 -6.25
N SER A 3 -9.62 14.35 -4.92
CA SER A 3 -9.92 13.21 -4.01
C SER A 3 -11.20 12.48 -4.38
N THR A 4 -12.28 13.22 -4.63
CA THR A 4 -13.59 12.65 -4.97
C THR A 4 -13.54 11.83 -6.26
N ILE A 5 -12.82 12.33 -7.27
CA ILE A 5 -12.63 11.59 -8.53
C ILE A 5 -11.84 10.30 -8.26
N ALA A 6 -10.77 10.37 -7.45
CA ALA A 6 -9.98 9.19 -7.09
C ALA A 6 -10.82 8.13 -6.35
N GLU A 7 -11.62 8.54 -5.38
CA GLU A 7 -12.53 7.65 -4.62
C GLU A 7 -13.56 6.97 -5.54
N LEU A 8 -14.17 7.72 -6.46
CA LEU A 8 -15.11 7.18 -7.43
C LEU A 8 -14.45 6.18 -8.39
N MET A 9 -13.23 6.47 -8.84
CA MET A 9 -12.48 5.55 -9.70
C MET A 9 -12.08 4.26 -8.97
N ILE A 10 -11.72 4.35 -7.69
CA ILE A 10 -11.48 3.16 -6.85
C ILE A 10 -12.76 2.33 -6.74
N PHE A 11 -13.90 2.97 -6.48
CA PHE A 11 -15.20 2.28 -6.36
C PHE A 11 -15.62 1.62 -7.67
N ALA A 12 -15.49 2.32 -8.80
CA ALA A 12 -15.79 1.78 -10.12
C ALA A 12 -14.92 0.55 -10.44
N ASN A 13 -13.61 0.64 -10.20
CA ASN A 13 -12.68 -0.47 -10.42
C ASN A 13 -13.00 -1.68 -9.54
N HIS A 14 -13.37 -1.45 -8.27
CA HIS A 14 -13.78 -2.51 -7.36
C HIS A 14 -15.05 -3.23 -7.85
N TRP A 15 -16.06 -2.47 -8.30
CA TRP A 15 -17.31 -3.04 -8.79
C TRP A 15 -17.09 -3.88 -10.06
N VAL A 16 -16.34 -3.35 -11.03
CA VAL A 16 -16.01 -4.06 -12.27
C VAL A 16 -15.21 -5.32 -11.98
N ALA A 17 -14.20 -5.26 -11.11
CA ALA A 17 -13.42 -6.43 -10.70
C ALA A 17 -14.30 -7.56 -10.14
N ARG A 18 -15.25 -7.22 -9.26
CA ARG A 18 -16.19 -8.19 -8.69
C ARG A 18 -17.10 -8.80 -9.76
N ARG A 19 -17.62 -7.97 -10.68
CA ARG A 19 -18.48 -8.42 -11.79
C ARG A 19 -17.70 -9.35 -12.75
N CYS A 20 -16.46 -9.00 -13.08
CA CYS A 20 -15.57 -9.81 -13.91
C CYS A 20 -15.26 -11.16 -13.26
N LEU A 21 -15.00 -11.20 -11.95
CA LEU A 21 -14.76 -12.45 -11.23
C LEU A 21 -15.99 -13.35 -11.19
N GLN A 22 -17.19 -12.79 -11.03
CA GLN A 22 -18.45 -13.54 -11.07
C GLN A 22 -18.74 -14.12 -12.47
N ALA A 23 -18.43 -13.38 -13.53
CA ALA A 23 -18.69 -13.80 -14.90
C ALA A 23 -17.60 -14.74 -15.46
N PHE A 24 -16.35 -14.53 -15.06
CA PHE A 24 -15.17 -15.24 -15.58
C PHE A 24 -14.22 -15.64 -14.45
N PRO A 25 -14.61 -16.61 -13.60
CA PRO A 25 -13.81 -16.99 -12.42
C PRO A 25 -12.38 -17.42 -12.79
N ASP A 26 -12.21 -18.12 -13.91
CA ASP A 26 -10.91 -18.67 -14.33
C ASP A 26 -10.09 -17.73 -15.24
N ARG A 27 -10.66 -16.59 -15.65
CA ARG A 27 -10.06 -15.72 -16.69
C ARG A 27 -10.16 -14.22 -16.37
N ALA A 28 -10.53 -13.87 -15.14
CA ALA A 28 -10.62 -12.47 -14.72
C ALA A 28 -9.22 -11.84 -14.61
N CYS A 29 -9.02 -10.72 -15.29
CA CYS A 29 -7.83 -9.89 -15.15
C CYS A 29 -7.97 -9.03 -13.89
N LEU A 30 -7.29 -9.43 -12.82
CA LEU A 30 -7.28 -8.70 -11.55
C LEU A 30 -5.87 -8.22 -11.22
N ARG A 31 -5.80 -7.05 -10.58
CA ARG A 31 -4.56 -6.48 -10.06
C ARG A 31 -4.47 -6.76 -8.57
N ARG A 32 -3.41 -7.44 -8.14
CA ARG A 32 -3.10 -7.64 -6.72
C ARG A 32 -1.79 -6.98 -6.36
N HIS A 33 -1.76 -6.38 -5.17
CA HIS A 33 -0.55 -5.90 -4.53
C HIS A 33 -0.12 -6.90 -3.46
N PRO A 34 1.01 -7.61 -3.62
CA PRO A 34 1.50 -8.48 -2.57
C PRO A 34 1.96 -7.64 -1.36
N PRO A 35 1.88 -8.19 -0.14
CA PRO A 35 2.46 -7.52 1.02
C PRO A 35 3.97 -7.33 0.79
N PRO A 36 4.51 -6.13 1.07
CA PRO A 36 5.95 -5.87 0.98
C PRO A 36 6.73 -6.74 1.98
N ARG A 37 7.96 -7.12 1.61
CA ARG A 37 8.84 -7.88 2.50
C ARG A 37 9.29 -7.00 3.68
N PRO A 38 9.43 -7.57 4.89
CA PRO A 38 9.84 -6.82 6.08
C PRO A 38 11.21 -6.15 5.90
N GLU A 39 12.13 -6.81 5.18
CA GLU A 39 13.48 -6.32 4.86
C GLU A 39 13.48 -4.92 4.21
N PHE A 40 12.47 -4.61 3.39
CA PHE A 40 12.36 -3.30 2.74
C PHE A 40 12.09 -2.16 3.73
N PHE A 41 11.57 -2.48 4.91
CA PHE A 41 11.30 -1.49 5.95
C PHE A 41 12.46 -1.32 6.92
N ASP A 42 13.51 -2.16 6.87
CA ASP A 42 14.63 -2.07 7.81
C ASP A 42 15.41 -0.77 7.65
N GLU A 43 15.57 -0.29 6.41
CA GLU A 43 16.18 1.02 6.15
C GLU A 43 15.28 2.17 6.63
N LEU A 44 13.97 2.06 6.37
CA LEU A 44 12.98 3.03 6.83
C LEU A 44 12.96 3.14 8.36
N ARG A 45 12.95 2.00 9.06
CA ARG A 45 12.98 1.91 10.53
C ARG A 45 14.26 2.51 11.09
N ARG A 46 15.41 2.24 10.49
CA ARG A 46 16.70 2.85 10.91
C ARG A 46 16.67 4.37 10.76
N CYS A 47 16.18 4.88 9.63
CA CYS A 47 16.06 6.31 9.38
C CYS A 47 15.07 7.01 10.34
N ALA A 48 13.96 6.35 10.67
CA ALA A 48 12.97 6.85 11.61
C ALA A 48 13.47 6.81 13.07
N ALA A 49 14.13 5.72 13.47
CA ALA A 49 14.72 5.57 14.79
C ALA A 49 15.81 6.63 15.06
N ALA A 50 16.59 7.01 14.05
CA ALA A 50 17.57 8.09 14.17
C ALA A 50 16.94 9.47 14.51
N ARG A 51 15.64 9.63 14.25
CA ARG A 51 14.85 10.82 14.61
C ARG A 51 13.94 10.61 15.82
N GLY A 52 14.01 9.44 16.47
CA GLY A 52 13.19 9.11 17.63
C GLY A 52 11.76 8.64 17.30
N PHE A 53 11.48 8.27 16.05
CA PHE A 53 10.19 7.73 15.64
C PHE A 53 10.22 6.20 15.55
N ASP A 54 9.17 5.56 16.03
CA ASP A 54 8.96 4.10 15.91
C ASP A 54 7.95 3.81 14.78
N ILE A 55 8.41 3.08 13.76
CA ILE A 55 7.57 2.65 12.64
C ILE A 55 7.17 1.19 12.84
N ARG A 56 5.86 0.95 12.85
CA ARG A 56 5.26 -0.38 12.97
C ARG A 56 4.89 -0.90 11.58
N THR A 57 5.37 -2.09 11.25
CA THR A 57 5.23 -2.67 9.89
C THR A 57 4.38 -3.94 9.88
N ASP A 58 3.72 -4.26 11.00
CA ASP A 58 2.97 -5.51 11.16
C ASP A 58 1.70 -5.52 10.30
N THR A 59 1.04 -4.36 10.18
CA THR A 59 -0.13 -4.16 9.31
C THR A 59 -0.05 -2.84 8.55
N ASN A 60 -0.66 -2.78 7.36
CA ASN A 60 -0.76 -1.53 6.58
C ASN A 60 -1.45 -0.40 7.36
N LEU A 61 -2.39 -0.75 8.26
CA LEU A 61 -3.08 0.23 9.10
C LEU A 61 -2.13 0.82 10.15
N GLU A 62 -1.39 -0.02 10.87
CA GLU A 62 -0.41 0.45 11.87
C GLU A 62 0.74 1.20 11.22
N LEU A 63 1.19 0.75 10.05
CA LEU A 63 2.15 1.48 9.23
C LEU A 63 1.63 2.88 8.89
N SER A 64 0.43 2.99 8.32
CA SER A 64 -0.16 4.29 8.00
C SER A 64 -0.34 5.18 9.23
N ARG A 65 -0.69 4.62 10.40
CA ARG A 65 -0.85 5.38 11.64
C ARG A 65 0.50 5.85 12.19
N SER A 66 1.51 4.97 12.21
CA SER A 66 2.85 5.31 12.67
C SER A 66 3.51 6.36 11.76
N LEU A 67 3.31 6.27 10.45
CA LEU A 67 3.76 7.27 9.47
C LEU A 67 3.09 8.63 9.68
N ALA A 68 1.78 8.66 9.92
CA ALA A 68 1.06 9.90 10.22
C ALA A 68 1.52 10.55 11.54
N ALA A 69 1.98 9.74 12.51
CA ALA A 69 2.54 10.22 13.76
C ALA A 69 4.00 10.72 13.64
N CYS A 70 4.68 10.44 12.53
CA CYS A 70 6.06 10.90 12.25
C CYS A 70 6.10 12.35 11.75
N GLU A 71 5.35 13.25 12.40
CA GLU A 71 5.33 14.67 12.04
C GLU A 71 6.38 15.42 12.87
N ASP A 72 7.45 15.88 12.21
CA ASP A 72 8.46 16.73 12.84
C ASP A 72 8.11 18.21 12.62
N PRO A 73 7.74 18.96 13.68
CA PRO A 73 7.37 20.37 13.56
C PRO A 73 8.52 21.27 13.08
N LYS A 74 9.77 20.80 13.13
CA LYS A 74 10.93 21.55 12.60
C LYS A 74 11.16 21.32 11.11
N ASN A 75 10.70 20.20 10.55
CA ASN A 75 10.95 19.89 9.14
C ASN A 75 9.83 19.02 8.51
N PRO A 76 8.77 19.65 7.96
CA PRO A 76 7.62 18.94 7.39
C PRO A 76 7.95 18.14 6.11
N GLU A 77 9.10 18.37 5.49
CA GLU A 77 9.54 17.61 4.30
C GLU A 77 9.99 16.17 4.65
N VAL A 78 10.36 15.91 5.91
CA VAL A 78 10.78 14.58 6.35
C VAL A 78 9.65 13.57 6.18
N LEU A 79 8.41 13.96 6.50
CA LEU A 79 7.23 13.12 6.31
C LEU A 79 7.09 12.69 4.84
N LYS A 80 7.24 13.63 3.90
CA LYS A 80 7.13 13.35 2.45
C LYS A 80 8.20 12.36 1.98
N ILE A 81 9.44 12.50 2.46
CA ILE A 81 10.54 11.58 2.10
C ILE A 81 10.27 10.16 2.62
N VAL A 82 9.78 10.04 3.86
CA VAL A 82 9.42 8.75 4.47
C VAL A 82 8.27 8.09 3.69
N TYR A 83 7.27 8.87 3.25
CA TYR A 83 6.18 8.38 2.39
C TYR A 83 6.66 7.88 1.02
N VAL A 84 7.54 8.63 0.35
CA VAL A 84 8.07 8.24 -0.98
C VAL A 84 8.92 6.98 -0.88
N SER A 85 9.76 6.86 0.15
CA SER A 85 10.58 5.67 0.40
C SER A 85 9.72 4.41 0.61
N THR A 86 8.60 4.54 1.33
CA THR A 86 7.64 3.44 1.54
C THR A 86 7.04 2.96 0.21
N PHE A 87 6.72 3.88 -0.71
CA PHE A 87 6.00 3.55 -1.95
C PHE A 87 6.85 2.77 -2.97
N ILE A 88 8.16 3.05 -3.06
CA ILE A 88 9.08 2.41 -4.01
C ILE A 88 9.26 0.91 -3.68
N SER A 89 9.29 0.57 -2.39
CA SER A 89 9.44 -0.81 -1.91
C SER A 89 8.25 -1.73 -2.20
N SER A 90 7.10 -1.16 -2.56
CA SER A 90 5.86 -1.88 -2.86
C SER A 90 5.72 -2.32 -4.33
N GLY A 91 6.67 -1.98 -5.21
CA GLY A 91 6.54 -2.18 -6.66
C GLY A 91 6.52 -3.65 -7.12
N SER A 92 5.36 -4.31 -7.08
CA SER A 92 5.13 -5.58 -7.80
C SER A 92 3.69 -5.64 -8.30
N PHE A 93 3.51 -5.56 -9.61
CA PHE A 93 2.26 -5.89 -10.28
C PHE A 93 2.21 -7.40 -10.50
N VAL A 94 1.32 -8.10 -9.81
CA VAL A 94 1.02 -9.50 -10.11
C VAL A 94 -0.23 -9.54 -10.97
N PHE A 95 -0.07 -9.91 -12.24
CA PHE A 95 -1.17 -10.28 -13.13
C PHE A 95 -1.56 -11.72 -12.80
N THR A 96 -2.60 -11.91 -11.99
CA THR A 96 -3.02 -13.26 -11.60
C THR A 96 -3.75 -13.92 -12.78
N ARG A 97 -3.09 -14.88 -13.46
CA ARG A 97 -3.73 -15.78 -14.43
C ARG A 97 -4.40 -17.00 -13.78
N GLN A 98 -4.27 -17.18 -12.46
CA GLN A 98 -4.91 -18.28 -11.74
C GLN A 98 -4.91 -17.98 -10.24
N MET A 99 -6.10 -17.91 -9.63
CA MET A 99 -6.25 -18.22 -8.21
C MET A 99 -6.71 -19.68 -8.16
N PRO A 100 -6.01 -20.61 -7.47
CA PRO A 100 -6.62 -21.87 -7.15
C PRO A 100 -7.82 -21.59 -6.22
N THR A 101 -8.99 -22.06 -6.64
CA THR A 101 -10.18 -22.17 -5.80
C THR A 101 -9.92 -23.22 -4.72
N ASN A 102 -9.30 -22.82 -3.61
CA ASN A 102 -9.39 -23.59 -2.37
C ASN A 102 -9.20 -22.69 -1.15
N ILE A 103 -10.34 -22.52 -0.45
CA ILE A 103 -10.55 -22.19 0.97
C ILE A 103 -10.02 -20.82 1.44
#